data_AF-A0A960XD44-F1
#
_entry.id   AF-A0A960XD44-F1
#
_cell.length_a   1.000
_cell.length_b   1.000
_cell.length_c   1.000
_cell.angle_alpha   90.00
_cell.angle_beta   90.00
_cell.angle_gamma   90.00
#
_symmetry.space_group_name_H-M   'P 1'
#
loop_
_entity.id
_entity.type
_entity.pdbx_description
1 polymer ?
#
loop_
_entity_poly.entity_id
_entity_poly.type
_entity_poly.pdbx_seq_one_letter_code
_entity_poly.pdbx_strand_id
1 'polypeptide(L)'
;MRRAWKLLALVVLVGCGRHQEDFFLYHEDGTPKPKVVIVPVMDETEQDNGQQLAQDVCGALVETLKQRERLYVLPTEGEPHRLNPDDFFGKDINFAKNYPNADFVVVLSLMEHGLVPYVKDPREGIGHTIAGQSQLKMQMRTRVIDVRGGRAPKIVLQEKRGVDHYVVQKRGRENQPSPKFLREAEEKLVNDLASRLEQEIASAR
;
A
#
# COMPACT_ATOMS: atom_id res chain seq x y z
N MET A 1 32.97 -13.91 46.86
CA MET A 1 33.33 -13.39 45.52
C MET A 1 33.14 -14.41 44.37
N ARG A 2 32.02 -15.14 44.29
CA ARG A 2 31.75 -16.11 43.18
C ARG A 2 30.36 -15.99 42.54
N ARG A 3 29.54 -15.03 42.98
CA ARG A 3 28.16 -14.83 42.49
C ARG A 3 28.03 -13.71 41.45
N ALA A 4 29.02 -12.84 41.33
CA ALA A 4 29.01 -11.72 40.37
C ALA A 4 29.28 -12.15 38.92
N TRP A 5 29.91 -13.31 38.70
CA TRP A 5 30.29 -13.76 37.35
C TRP A 5 29.10 -14.29 36.52
N LYS A 6 28.05 -14.81 37.18
CA LYS A 6 26.89 -15.37 36.47
C LYS A 6 25.97 -14.30 35.86
N LEU A 7 26.03 -13.06 36.34
CA LEU A 7 25.22 -11.96 35.80
C LEU A 7 25.88 -11.29 34.59
N LEU A 8 27.21 -11.36 34.45
CA LEU A 8 27.92 -10.77 33.31
C LEU A 8 27.74 -11.60 32.01
N ALA A 9 27.45 -12.89 32.12
CA ALA A 9 27.26 -13.77 30.96
C ALA A 9 25.86 -13.67 30.33
N LEU A 10 24.87 -13.09 31.02
CA LEU A 10 23.50 -12.97 30.49
C LEU A 10 23.30 -11.68 29.67
N VAL A 11 24.15 -10.67 29.86
CA VAL A 11 24.02 -9.36 29.16
C VAL A 11 24.58 -9.42 27.73
N VAL A 12 25.43 -10.39 27.40
CA VAL A 12 26.04 -10.52 26.06
C VAL A 12 25.09 -11.18 25.03
N LEU A 13 23.94 -11.72 25.46
CA LEU A 13 22.92 -12.27 24.55
C LEU A 13 21.80 -11.28 24.19
N VAL A 14 21.85 -10.04 24.69
CA VAL A 14 21.06 -8.94 24.10
C VAL A 14 21.81 -8.48 22.85
N GLY A 15 21.79 -9.34 21.83
CA GLY A 15 22.30 -9.01 20.51
C GLY A 15 21.64 -7.72 20.06
N CYS A 16 22.47 -6.73 19.76
CA CYS A 16 22.09 -5.56 18.99
C CYS A 16 21.45 -6.04 17.69
N GLY A 17 20.12 -6.15 17.65
CA GLY A 17 19.39 -6.21 16.40
C GLY A 17 19.63 -4.89 15.69
N ARG A 18 20.61 -4.85 14.78
CA ARG A 18 20.73 -3.78 13.81
C ARG A 18 19.50 -3.87 12.92
N HIS A 19 18.46 -3.16 13.33
CA HIS A 19 17.25 -2.98 12.54
C HIS A 19 17.56 -1.88 11.52
N GLN A 20 18.22 -2.25 10.43
CA GLN A 20 18.34 -1.43 9.23
C GLN A 20 18.72 -2.31 8.03
N GLU A 21 17.67 -2.70 7.29
CA GLU A 21 17.57 -2.60 5.83
C GLU A 21 18.75 -3.08 4.96
N ASP A 22 19.14 -4.34 5.10
CA ASP A 22 19.84 -5.02 4.00
C ASP A 22 18.82 -5.46 2.92
N PHE A 23 18.16 -4.50 2.27
CA PHE A 23 17.39 -4.80 1.06
C PHE A 23 18.38 -5.02 -0.08
N PHE A 24 18.71 -6.29 -0.34
CA PHE A 24 19.60 -6.63 -1.44
C PHE A 24 18.87 -6.51 -2.79
N LEU A 25 19.56 -5.92 -3.77
CA LEU A 25 19.11 -5.78 -5.15
C LEU A 25 18.92 -7.14 -5.86
N TYR A 26 19.53 -8.19 -5.34
CA TYR A 26 19.50 -9.53 -5.91
C TYR A 26 18.75 -10.50 -5.00
N HIS A 27 18.11 -11.50 -5.61
CA HIS A 27 17.60 -12.67 -4.92
C HIS A 27 18.77 -13.56 -4.44
N GLU A 28 18.49 -14.54 -3.58
CA GLU A 28 19.51 -15.47 -3.06
C GLU A 28 20.21 -16.28 -4.16
N ASP A 29 19.55 -16.50 -5.29
CA ASP A 29 20.11 -17.18 -6.48
C ASP A 29 20.99 -16.26 -7.36
N GLY A 30 21.16 -15.00 -6.97
CA GLY A 30 21.94 -14.00 -7.71
C GLY A 30 21.17 -13.33 -8.86
N THR A 31 19.89 -13.63 -9.07
CA THR A 31 19.07 -12.94 -10.07
C THR A 31 18.67 -11.55 -9.59
N PRO A 32 18.66 -10.51 -10.46
CA PRO A 32 18.30 -9.16 -10.05
C PRO A 32 16.78 -9.04 -9.78
N LYS A 33 16.41 -8.38 -8.68
CA LYS A 33 15.03 -8.01 -8.37
C LYS A 33 14.59 -6.86 -9.28
N PRO A 34 13.30 -6.79 -9.70
CA PRO A 34 12.81 -5.62 -10.43
C PRO A 34 12.84 -4.41 -9.50
N LYS A 35 13.37 -3.31 -9.99
CA LYS A 35 13.44 -2.05 -9.25
C LYS A 35 12.14 -1.28 -9.43
N VAL A 36 11.49 -0.92 -8.33
CA VAL A 36 10.19 -0.25 -8.35
C VAL A 36 10.24 1.04 -7.56
N VAL A 37 9.65 2.10 -8.09
CA VAL A 37 9.38 3.34 -7.32
C VAL A 37 7.89 3.42 -7.07
N ILE A 38 7.52 3.71 -5.82
CA ILE A 38 6.13 4.01 -5.45
C ILE A 38 6.02 5.52 -5.30
N VAL A 39 5.26 6.12 -6.22
CA VAL A 39 4.96 7.55 -6.19
C VAL A 39 4.00 7.82 -5.02
N PRO A 40 4.11 8.96 -4.31
CA PRO A 40 3.22 9.29 -3.21
C PRO A 40 1.74 9.16 -3.59
N VAL A 41 0.96 8.58 -2.69
CA VAL A 41 -0.47 8.35 -2.89
C VAL A 41 -1.21 9.69 -2.87
N MET A 42 -2.13 9.84 -3.80
CA MET A 42 -3.04 10.98 -3.88
C MET A 42 -4.35 10.65 -3.19
N ASP A 43 -4.95 11.64 -2.53
CA ASP A 43 -6.29 11.55 -1.99
C ASP A 43 -7.31 12.13 -2.99
N GLU A 44 -8.14 11.27 -3.59
CA GLU A 44 -9.28 11.65 -4.44
C GLU A 44 -10.62 11.60 -3.67
N THR A 45 -10.60 11.43 -2.34
CA THR A 45 -11.84 11.19 -1.56
C THR A 45 -12.56 12.43 -1.08
N GLU A 46 -11.88 13.58 -1.05
CA GLU A 46 -12.36 14.85 -0.46
C GLU A 46 -12.81 14.74 1.01
N GLN A 47 -12.40 13.68 1.72
CA GLN A 47 -12.77 13.43 3.11
C GLN A 47 -11.69 13.88 4.11
N ASP A 48 -12.12 14.19 5.33
CA ASP A 48 -11.21 14.48 6.43
C ASP A 48 -10.28 13.28 6.70
N ASN A 49 -8.97 13.55 6.74
CA ASN A 49 -7.87 12.59 6.94
C ASN A 49 -7.57 11.64 5.77
N GLY A 50 -8.21 11.78 4.61
CA GLY A 50 -7.94 10.91 3.45
C GLY A 50 -6.47 10.93 3.02
N GLN A 51 -5.83 12.10 3.03
CA GLN A 51 -4.39 12.24 2.76
C GLN A 51 -3.49 11.47 3.75
N GLN A 52 -3.82 11.47 5.04
CA GLN A 52 -3.04 10.73 6.04
C GLN A 52 -3.23 9.23 5.83
N LEU A 53 -4.47 8.79 5.62
CA LEU A 53 -4.79 7.38 5.33
C LEU A 53 -4.09 6.89 4.05
N ALA A 54 -4.10 7.70 3.00
CA ALA A 54 -3.38 7.44 1.75
C ALA A 54 -1.88 7.23 2.01
N GLN A 55 -1.25 8.09 2.83
CA GLN A 55 0.15 7.95 3.22
C GLN A 55 0.42 6.71 4.07
N ASP A 56 -0.46 6.40 5.03
CA ASP A 56 -0.33 5.23 5.89
C ASP A 56 -0.41 3.93 5.08
N VAL A 57 -1.36 3.83 4.16
CA VAL A 57 -1.48 2.69 3.23
C VAL A 57 -0.26 2.61 2.31
N CYS A 58 0.25 3.73 1.81
CA CYS A 58 1.48 3.75 1.01
C CYS A 58 2.67 3.22 1.79
N GLY A 59 2.87 3.69 3.02
CA GLY A 59 3.97 3.30 3.88
C GLY A 59 3.89 1.81 4.21
N ALA A 60 2.71 1.33 4.60
CA ALA A 60 2.46 -0.08 4.86
C ALA A 60 2.73 -0.95 3.62
N LEU A 61 2.37 -0.49 2.42
CA LEU A 61 2.66 -1.19 1.17
C LEU A 61 4.15 -1.24 0.86
N VAL A 62 4.88 -0.12 0.99
CA VAL A 62 6.33 -0.07 0.80
C VAL A 62 7.01 -1.07 1.73
N GLU A 63 6.66 -1.06 3.02
CA GLU A 63 7.23 -1.96 4.02
C GLU A 63 6.86 -3.43 3.75
N THR A 64 5.63 -3.70 3.31
CA THR A 64 5.20 -5.05 2.93
C THR A 64 5.99 -5.58 1.73
N LEU A 65 6.16 -4.78 0.68
CA LEU A 65 6.89 -5.17 -0.53
C LEU A 65 8.38 -5.41 -0.24
N LYS A 66 8.96 -4.54 0.58
CA LYS A 66 10.29 -4.69 1.15
C LYS A 66 10.42 -6.05 1.86
N GLN A 67 9.57 -6.33 2.85
CA GLN A 67 9.59 -7.58 3.63
C GLN A 67 9.40 -8.85 2.80
N ARG A 68 8.67 -8.78 1.68
CA ARG A 68 8.47 -9.93 0.79
C ARG A 68 9.66 -10.23 -0.12
N GLU A 69 10.60 -9.29 -0.24
CA GLU A 69 11.87 -9.43 -0.97
C GLU A 69 11.76 -9.85 -2.44
N ARG A 70 10.58 -9.72 -3.07
CA ARG A 70 10.38 -10.02 -4.49
C ARG A 70 10.71 -8.86 -5.41
N LEU A 71 10.57 -7.64 -4.89
CA LEU A 71 10.84 -6.38 -5.59
C LEU A 71 11.90 -5.61 -4.81
N TYR A 72 12.69 -4.80 -5.53
CA TYR A 72 13.56 -3.82 -4.90
C TYR A 72 12.88 -2.46 -4.92
N VAL A 73 12.35 -2.03 -3.79
CA VAL A 73 11.66 -0.74 -3.67
C VAL A 73 12.69 0.37 -3.51
N LEU A 74 12.82 1.20 -4.54
CA LEU A 74 13.68 2.37 -4.54
C LEU A 74 13.08 3.47 -3.65
N PRO A 75 13.92 4.23 -2.93
CA PRO A 75 13.46 5.45 -2.29
C PRO A 75 12.95 6.41 -3.36
N THR A 76 11.86 7.11 -3.05
CA THR A 76 11.36 8.18 -3.91
C THR A 76 12.27 9.39 -3.74
N GLU A 77 13.41 9.38 -4.43
CA GLU A 77 14.31 10.51 -4.50
C GLU A 77 13.83 11.49 -5.57
N GLY A 78 13.41 12.68 -5.15
CA GLY A 78 12.91 13.74 -6.01
C GLY A 78 11.63 14.34 -5.47
N GLU A 79 11.47 15.67 -5.58
CA GLU A 79 10.26 16.35 -5.12
C GLU A 79 9.05 15.85 -5.93
N PRO A 80 8.10 15.13 -5.33
CA PRO A 80 6.82 14.82 -5.99
C PRO A 80 6.02 16.09 -6.27
N HIS A 81 6.41 17.21 -5.65
CA HIS A 81 5.76 18.52 -5.67
C HIS A 81 5.73 19.24 -7.02
N ARG A 82 6.33 18.69 -8.08
CA ARG A 82 6.33 19.30 -9.41
C ARG A 82 5.30 18.72 -10.39
N LEU A 83 4.63 17.64 -10.01
CA LEU A 83 3.60 17.02 -10.86
C LEU A 83 2.24 17.30 -10.26
N ASN A 84 1.31 17.78 -11.09
CA ASN A 84 -0.07 17.94 -10.66
C ASN A 84 -0.63 16.53 -10.41
N PRO A 85 -1.30 16.27 -9.27
CA PRO A 85 -2.03 15.03 -9.03
C PRO A 85 -2.82 14.48 -10.23
N ASP A 86 -3.45 15.38 -10.99
CA ASP A 86 -4.23 15.01 -12.18
C ASP A 86 -3.38 14.34 -13.29
N ASP A 87 -2.07 14.62 -13.33
CA ASP A 87 -1.17 14.12 -14.37
C ASP A 87 -0.87 12.64 -14.20
N PHE A 88 -0.85 12.12 -12.96
CA PHE A 88 -0.44 10.73 -12.71
C PHE A 88 -1.42 9.70 -13.29
N PHE A 89 -2.71 10.06 -13.36
CA PHE A 89 -3.75 9.26 -14.02
C PHE A 89 -4.15 9.78 -15.41
N GLY A 90 -3.47 10.83 -15.90
CA GLY A 90 -3.63 11.37 -17.24
C GLY A 90 -3.17 10.44 -18.37
N LYS A 91 -3.31 10.91 -19.61
CA LYS A 91 -2.81 10.20 -20.81
C LYS A 91 -1.30 10.32 -20.97
N ASP A 92 -0.73 11.43 -20.53
CA ASP A 92 0.71 11.63 -20.57
C ASP A 92 1.37 10.89 -19.39
N ILE A 93 2.19 9.91 -19.72
CA ILE A 93 2.93 9.09 -18.75
C ILE A 93 4.44 9.38 -18.81
N ASN A 94 4.85 10.46 -19.49
CA ASN A 94 6.26 10.83 -19.59
C ASN A 94 6.88 11.19 -18.24
N PHE A 95 6.08 11.60 -17.25
CA PHE A 95 6.57 11.84 -15.89
C PHE A 95 7.30 10.63 -15.29
N ALA A 96 6.93 9.41 -15.70
CA ALA A 96 7.57 8.19 -15.23
C ALA A 96 9.06 8.12 -15.60
N LYS A 97 9.50 8.87 -16.63
CA LYS A 97 10.92 9.00 -17.02
C LYS A 97 11.77 9.75 -16.00
N ASN A 98 11.14 10.47 -15.06
CA ASN A 98 11.84 11.14 -13.96
C ASN A 98 12.44 10.15 -12.95
N TYR A 99 12.16 8.85 -13.10
CA TYR A 99 12.68 7.77 -12.27
C TYR A 99 13.62 6.84 -13.07
N PRO A 100 14.78 7.33 -13.54
CA PRO A 100 15.64 6.62 -14.50
C PRO A 100 16.26 5.32 -13.95
N ASN A 101 16.32 5.19 -12.63
CA ASN A 101 16.85 3.99 -11.97
C ASN A 101 15.79 2.91 -11.74
N ALA A 102 14.51 3.23 -11.94
CA ALA A 102 13.42 2.27 -11.78
C ALA A 102 13.24 1.42 -13.04
N ASP A 103 12.77 0.20 -12.87
CA ASP A 103 12.21 -0.62 -13.95
C ASP A 103 10.71 -0.34 -14.09
N PHE A 104 10.03 -0.11 -12.95
CA PHE A 104 8.61 0.21 -12.90
C PHE A 104 8.32 1.39 -11.98
N VAL A 105 7.36 2.22 -12.39
CA VAL A 105 6.79 3.30 -11.58
C VAL A 105 5.36 2.93 -11.22
N VAL A 106 5.08 2.88 -9.91
CA VAL A 106 3.77 2.55 -9.35
C VAL A 106 3.12 3.83 -8.85
N VAL A 107 1.95 4.13 -9.38
CA VAL A 107 1.11 5.25 -8.98
C VAL A 107 -0.10 4.70 -8.25
N LEU A 108 -0.44 5.35 -7.14
CA LEU A 108 -1.52 4.96 -6.26
C LEU A 108 -2.40 6.18 -5.97
N SER A 109 -3.71 5.97 -5.91
CA SER A 109 -4.67 7.00 -5.51
C SER A 109 -5.78 6.39 -4.66
N LEU A 110 -6.07 7.01 -3.52
CA LEU A 110 -7.18 6.65 -2.66
C LEU A 110 -8.46 7.25 -3.24
N MET A 111 -9.34 6.38 -3.73
CA MET A 111 -10.55 6.74 -4.47
C MET A 111 -11.78 6.89 -3.60
N GLU A 112 -11.85 6.10 -2.54
CA GLU A 112 -12.98 6.04 -1.63
C GLU A 112 -12.48 5.53 -0.29
N HIS A 113 -12.93 6.16 0.78
CA HIS A 113 -12.85 5.57 2.11
C HIS A 113 -14.08 5.97 2.92
N GLY A 114 -14.41 5.19 3.95
CA GLY A 114 -15.45 5.56 4.91
C GLY A 114 -16.53 4.51 5.09
N LEU A 115 -17.49 4.84 5.93
CA LEU A 115 -18.59 3.95 6.28
C LEU A 115 -19.80 4.24 5.40
N VAL A 116 -20.27 3.19 4.73
CA VAL A 116 -21.53 3.22 4.00
C VAL A 116 -22.57 2.43 4.79
N PRO A 117 -23.79 2.94 4.98
CA PRO A 117 -24.86 2.18 5.62
C PRO A 117 -25.06 0.84 4.89
N TYR A 118 -25.18 -0.26 5.64
CA TYR A 118 -25.46 -1.56 5.02
C TYR A 118 -26.89 -1.57 4.49
N VAL A 119 -27.03 -1.63 3.15
CA VAL A 119 -28.32 -1.83 2.48
C VAL A 119 -28.33 -3.26 1.96
N LYS A 120 -29.18 -4.11 2.54
CA LYS A 120 -29.41 -5.46 2.02
C LYS A 120 -30.01 -5.37 0.60
N ASP A 121 -29.53 -6.18 -0.34
CA ASP A 121 -30.02 -6.19 -1.72
C ASP A 121 -31.56 -6.32 -1.73
N PRO A 122 -32.30 -5.39 -2.37
CA PRO A 122 -33.77 -5.44 -2.45
C PRO A 122 -34.31 -6.76 -3.03
N ARG A 123 -33.50 -7.51 -3.78
CA ARG A 123 -33.86 -8.80 -4.39
C ARG A 123 -33.91 -9.95 -3.38
N GLU A 124 -33.32 -9.80 -2.20
CA GLU A 124 -33.37 -10.79 -1.11
C GLU A 124 -34.51 -10.54 -0.10
N GLY A 125 -35.52 -9.77 -0.51
CA GLY A 125 -36.67 -9.40 0.33
C GLY A 125 -36.51 -8.05 1.01
N ILE A 126 -37.64 -7.51 1.48
CA ILE A 126 -37.85 -6.16 2.04
C ILE A 126 -36.57 -5.62 2.68
N GLY A 127 -35.98 -4.60 2.04
CA GLY A 127 -34.72 -3.96 2.42
C GLY A 127 -34.84 -3.32 3.79
N HIS A 128 -34.66 -4.11 4.84
CA HIS A 128 -34.43 -3.62 6.18
C HIS A 128 -32.94 -3.29 6.28
N THR A 129 -32.60 -2.01 6.38
CA THR A 129 -31.34 -1.58 6.96
C THR A 129 -31.28 -2.23 8.34
N ILE A 130 -30.41 -3.21 8.55
CA ILE A 130 -30.23 -3.80 9.87
C ILE A 130 -29.58 -2.71 10.71
N ALA A 131 -30.38 -2.09 11.60
CA ALA A 131 -29.93 -0.99 12.43
C ALA A 131 -28.61 -1.36 13.13
N GLY A 132 -27.58 -0.55 12.93
CA GLY A 132 -26.24 -0.77 13.48
C GLY A 132 -25.29 -1.59 12.60
N GLN A 133 -25.64 -1.92 11.35
CA GLN A 133 -24.69 -2.48 10.39
C GLN A 133 -24.26 -1.43 9.36
N SER A 134 -22.94 -1.27 9.23
CA SER A 134 -22.29 -0.41 8.26
C SER A 134 -21.19 -1.21 7.56
N GLN A 135 -20.83 -0.78 6.37
CA GLN A 135 -19.74 -1.35 5.59
C GLN A 135 -18.64 -0.32 5.49
N LEU A 136 -17.47 -0.62 6.04
CA LEU A 136 -16.27 0.15 5.77
C LEU A 136 -15.81 -0.18 4.36
N LYS A 137 -15.82 0.83 3.50
CA LYS A 137 -15.27 0.76 2.15
C LYS A 137 -13.94 1.47 2.12
N MET A 138 -12.98 0.87 1.41
CA MET A 138 -11.72 1.50 1.08
C MET A 138 -11.34 1.05 -0.33
N GLN A 139 -11.07 1.99 -1.22
CA GLN A 139 -10.75 1.68 -2.61
C GLN A 139 -9.54 2.48 -3.06
N MET A 140 -8.58 1.80 -3.67
CA MET A 140 -7.42 2.40 -4.31
C MET A 140 -7.42 2.13 -5.81
N ARG A 141 -7.00 3.14 -6.56
CA ARG A 141 -6.63 3.02 -7.97
C ARG A 141 -5.12 2.84 -8.05
N THR A 142 -4.70 1.85 -8.82
CA THR A 142 -3.30 1.50 -9.03
C THR A 142 -2.98 1.58 -10.51
N ARG A 143 -1.86 2.20 -10.84
CA ARG A 143 -1.29 2.20 -12.19
C ARG A 143 0.19 1.82 -12.11
N VAL A 144 0.61 0.87 -12.94
CA VAL A 144 2.02 0.46 -13.05
C VAL A 144 2.51 0.78 -14.46
N ILE A 145 3.62 1.49 -14.53
CA ILE A 145 4.24 1.97 -15.76
C ILE A 145 5.62 1.31 -15.88
N ASP A 146 5.83 0.57 -16.96
CA ASP A 146 7.14 0.05 -17.35
C ASP A 146 7.97 1.17 -17.99
N VAL A 147 9.17 1.41 -17.45
CA VAL A 147 10.11 2.45 -17.90
C VAL A 147 11.45 1.87 -18.34
N ARG A 148 11.56 0.54 -18.48
CA ARG A 148 12.82 -0.15 -18.82
C ARG A 148 13.35 0.22 -20.20
N GLY A 149 14.69 0.19 -20.31
CA GLY A 149 15.40 0.09 -21.59
C GLY A 149 15.37 1.34 -22.48
N GLY A 150 15.15 2.52 -21.91
CA GLY A 150 15.17 3.80 -22.67
C GLY A 150 14.04 3.92 -23.71
N ARG A 151 13.03 3.04 -23.64
CA ARG A 151 11.86 3.05 -24.51
C ARG A 151 10.83 4.06 -23.99
N ALA A 152 9.82 4.33 -24.81
CA ALA A 152 8.66 5.08 -24.35
C ALA A 152 7.97 4.32 -23.19
N PRO A 153 7.65 4.98 -22.06
CA PRO A 153 6.95 4.36 -20.95
C PRO A 153 5.65 3.70 -21.41
N LYS A 154 5.27 2.59 -20.78
CA LYS A 154 4.06 1.84 -21.11
C LYS A 154 3.30 1.45 -19.85
N ILE A 155 2.00 1.70 -19.83
CA ILE A 155 1.14 1.19 -18.76
C ILE A 155 1.02 -0.32 -18.91
N VAL A 156 1.44 -1.06 -17.88
CA VAL A 156 1.32 -2.53 -17.81
C VAL A 156 0.20 -2.97 -16.87
N LEU A 157 -0.21 -2.10 -15.94
CA LEU A 157 -1.39 -2.31 -15.09
C LEU A 157 -2.13 -1.00 -14.89
N GLN A 158 -3.46 -1.05 -14.95
CA GLN A 158 -4.32 0.00 -14.43
C GLN A 158 -5.62 -0.63 -13.92
N GLU A 159 -5.85 -0.58 -12.62
CA GLU A 159 -7.04 -1.16 -11.99
C GLU A 159 -7.50 -0.37 -10.77
N LYS A 160 -8.72 -0.63 -10.33
CA LYS A 160 -9.26 -0.18 -9.06
C LYS A 160 -9.46 -1.42 -8.19
N ARG A 161 -8.96 -1.41 -6.96
CA ARG A 161 -9.18 -2.45 -5.96
C ARG A 161 -9.70 -1.83 -4.70
N GLY A 162 -10.68 -2.50 -4.10
CA GLY A 162 -11.19 -2.09 -2.82
C GLY A 162 -11.44 -3.27 -1.91
N VAL A 163 -11.53 -2.94 -0.64
CA VAL A 163 -11.93 -3.85 0.43
C VAL A 163 -13.25 -3.34 0.99
N ASP A 164 -14.17 -4.28 1.10
CA ASP A 164 -15.42 -4.14 1.81
C ASP A 164 -15.31 -4.91 3.13
N HIS A 165 -15.42 -4.19 4.26
CA HIS A 165 -15.37 -4.78 5.58
C HIS A 165 -16.66 -4.49 6.36
N TYR A 166 -17.37 -5.54 6.75
CA TYR A 166 -18.62 -5.42 7.50
C TYR A 166 -18.35 -5.05 8.96
N VAL A 167 -18.99 -3.98 9.41
CA VAL A 167 -18.84 -3.45 10.77
C VAL A 167 -20.20 -3.40 11.44
N VAL A 168 -20.31 -4.06 12.60
CA VAL A 168 -21.43 -3.85 13.52
C VAL A 168 -21.07 -2.70 14.46
N GLN A 169 -21.75 -1.58 14.33
CA GLN A 169 -21.50 -0.39 15.14
C GLN A 169 -22.39 -0.37 16.39
N LYS A 170 -21.80 0.08 17.49
CA LYS A 170 -22.56 0.41 18.69
C LYS A 170 -23.35 1.71 18.43
N ARG A 171 -24.59 1.74 18.89
CA ARG A 171 -25.50 2.90 18.81
C ARG A 171 -24.78 4.18 19.25
N GLY A 172 -24.84 5.23 18.43
CA GLY A 172 -24.17 6.52 18.69
C GLY A 172 -22.72 6.64 18.19
N ARG A 173 -22.17 5.62 17.49
CA ARG A 173 -20.89 5.70 16.76
C ARG A 173 -21.05 5.42 15.26
N GLU A 174 -22.21 5.74 14.72
CA GLU A 174 -22.63 5.34 13.38
C GLU A 174 -21.74 5.93 12.26
N ASN A 175 -21.02 7.03 12.53
CA ASN A 175 -20.27 7.76 11.50
C ASN A 175 -18.74 7.67 11.63
N GLN A 176 -18.20 6.91 12.60
CA GLN A 176 -16.74 6.72 12.73
C GLN A 176 -16.39 5.23 12.80
N PRO A 177 -15.56 4.73 11.86
CA PRO A 177 -15.10 3.35 11.93
C PRO A 177 -14.19 3.18 13.14
N SER A 178 -14.26 2.02 13.79
CA SER A 178 -13.32 1.77 14.89
C SER A 178 -11.89 1.69 14.33
N PRO A 179 -10.87 2.19 15.05
CA PRO A 179 -9.48 2.10 14.59
C PRO A 179 -9.04 0.67 14.27
N LYS A 180 -9.61 -0.31 14.96
CA LYS A 180 -9.37 -1.74 14.70
C LYS A 180 -9.85 -2.16 13.30
N PHE A 181 -11.06 -1.76 12.91
CA PHE A 181 -11.63 -2.15 11.62
C PHE A 181 -10.96 -1.43 10.46
N LEU A 182 -10.56 -0.16 10.65
CA LEU A 182 -9.73 0.56 9.70
C LEU A 182 -8.44 -0.20 9.42
N ARG A 183 -7.71 -0.53 10.49
CA ARG A 183 -6.45 -1.27 10.39
C ARG A 183 -6.61 -2.63 9.70
N GLU A 184 -7.66 -3.39 10.01
CA GLU A 184 -7.92 -4.68 9.33
C GLU A 184 -8.21 -4.51 7.83
N ALA A 185 -8.94 -3.45 7.46
CA ALA A 185 -9.21 -3.13 6.06
C ALA A 185 -7.94 -2.67 5.32
N GLU A 186 -7.12 -1.83 5.96
CA GLU A 186 -5.82 -1.38 5.45
C GLU A 186 -4.88 -2.57 5.23
N GLU A 187 -4.69 -3.42 6.24
CA GLU A 187 -3.82 -4.60 6.16
C GLU A 187 -4.26 -5.54 5.03
N LYS A 188 -5.58 -5.75 4.85
CA LYS A 188 -6.10 -6.55 3.74
C LYS A 188 -5.83 -5.90 2.39
N LEU A 189 -6.12 -4.61 2.25
CA LEU A 189 -5.91 -3.89 1.00
C LEU A 189 -4.42 -3.87 0.60
N VAL A 190 -3.53 -3.61 1.57
CA VAL A 190 -2.08 -3.61 1.37
C VAL A 190 -1.60 -4.98 0.89
N ASN A 191 -2.06 -6.06 1.51
CA ASN A 191 -1.66 -7.41 1.11
C ASN A 191 -2.14 -7.79 -0.29
N ASP A 192 -3.36 -7.38 -0.65
CA ASP A 192 -3.93 -7.60 -1.98
C ASP A 192 -3.15 -6.80 -3.03
N LEU A 193 -2.88 -5.53 -2.77
CA LEU A 193 -2.08 -4.66 -3.63
C LEU A 193 -0.66 -5.21 -3.83
N ALA A 194 0.03 -5.58 -2.74
CA ALA A 194 1.38 -6.12 -2.80
C ALA A 194 1.45 -7.37 -3.69
N SER A 195 0.53 -8.31 -3.48
CA SER A 195 0.48 -9.56 -4.25
C SER A 195 0.21 -9.31 -5.73
N ARG A 196 -0.68 -8.35 -6.03
CA ARG A 196 -1.01 -8.00 -7.41
C ARG A 196 0.13 -7.30 -8.14
N LEU A 197 0.83 -6.38 -7.46
CA LEU A 197 2.00 -5.70 -8.02
C LEU A 197 3.10 -6.71 -8.36
N GLU A 198 3.39 -7.64 -7.45
CA GLU A 198 4.37 -8.70 -7.67
C GLU A 198 4.00 -9.58 -8.86
N GLN A 199 2.74 -10.01 -8.94
CA GLN A 199 2.24 -10.84 -10.04
C GLN A 199 2.42 -10.13 -11.38
N GLU A 200 1.99 -8.86 -11.46
CA GLU A 200 1.97 -8.17 -12.74
C GLU A 200 3.36 -7.76 -13.20
N ILE A 201 4.22 -7.34 -12.28
CA ILE A 201 5.63 -7.06 -12.56
C ILE A 201 6.38 -8.33 -12.98
N ALA A 202 6.09 -9.47 -12.35
CA ALA A 202 6.66 -10.74 -12.77
C ALA A 202 6.19 -11.16 -14.16
N SER A 203 4.92 -10.92 -14.52
CA SER A 203 4.37 -11.24 -15.85
C SER A 203 4.85 -10.31 -16.97
N ALA A 204 5.26 -9.09 -16.61
CA ALA A 204 5.77 -8.10 -17.56
C ALA A 204 7.27 -8.30 -17.88
N ARG A 205 7.96 -9.22 -17.19
CA ARG A 205 9.35 -9.60 -17.47
C ARG A 205 9.47 -10.41 -18.75
#